data_AF-A0A7J4NN49-F1
#
_entry.id   AF-A0A7J4NN49-F1
#
_cell.length_a   1.000
_cell.length_b   1.000
_cell.length_c   1.000
_cell.angle_alpha   90.00
_cell.angle_beta   90.00
_cell.angle_gamma   90.00
#
_symmetry.space_group_name_H-M   'P 1'
#
loop_
_entity.id
_entity.type
_entity.pdbx_description
1 polymer ?
#
loop_
_entity_poly.entity_id
_entity_poly.type
_entity_poly.pdbx_seq_one_letter_code
_entity_poly.pdbx_strand_id
1 'polypeptide(L)'
;MMPSSSEMLFILAVFILFFGIERLPKLARSLGMAKGEFQKGIADSRTLTEDDLDRGGKTETAELVEKADDAGVDVEGKTADEVKSELEDE
;
A
#
# COMPACT_ATOMS: atom_id res chain seq x y z
N MET A 1 30.97 -4.86 16.86
CA MET A 1 30.81 -5.95 17.84
C MET A 1 29.32 -6.05 18.13
N MET A 2 28.68 -7.18 17.82
CA MET A 2 27.28 -7.36 18.19
C MET A 2 27.18 -7.75 19.66
N PRO A 3 26.20 -7.22 20.41
CA PRO A 3 26.01 -7.61 21.79
C PRO A 3 25.73 -9.12 21.88
N SER A 4 26.31 -9.73 22.91
CA SER A 4 26.10 -11.14 23.21
C SER A 4 24.66 -11.40 23.67
N SER A 5 24.24 -12.66 23.61
CA SER A 5 22.88 -13.07 23.98
C SER A 5 22.54 -12.74 25.44
N SER A 6 23.53 -12.73 26.36
CA SER A 6 23.33 -12.36 27.76
C SER A 6 23.08 -10.85 27.94
N GLU A 7 23.80 -10.01 27.21
CA GLU A 7 23.60 -8.56 27.22
C GLU A 7 22.22 -8.19 26.64
N MET A 8 21.78 -8.87 25.58
CA MET A 8 20.43 -8.73 25.02
C MET A 8 19.33 -9.09 26.03
N LEU A 9 19.52 -10.17 26.79
CA LEU A 9 18.59 -10.55 27.86
C LEU A 9 18.54 -9.53 28.99
N PHE A 10 19.69 -8.96 29.36
CA PHE A 10 19.73 -7.91 30.38
C PHE A 10 18.96 -6.66 29.93
N ILE A 11 19.16 -6.22 28.68
CA ILE A 11 18.41 -5.09 28.09
C ILE A 11 16.91 -5.40 28.08
N LEU A 12 16.51 -6.61 27.69
CA LEU A 12 15.11 -7.03 27.69
C LEU A 12 14.51 -7.01 29.11
N ALA A 13 15.25 -7.48 30.12
CA ALA A 13 14.80 -7.47 31.51
C ALA A 13 14.59 -6.04 32.02
N VAL A 14 15.53 -5.13 31.72
CA VAL A 14 15.41 -3.70 32.06
C VAL A 14 14.22 -3.06 31.33
N PHE A 15 14.03 -3.37 30.04
CA PHE A 15 12.89 -2.89 29.27
C PHE A 15 11.55 -3.34 29.88
N ILE A 16 11.44 -4.62 30.25
CA ILE A 16 10.26 -5.16 30.92
C ILE A 16 10.03 -4.49 32.28
N LEU A 17 11.08 -4.17 33.04
CA LEU A 17 10.95 -3.48 34.32
C LEU A 17 10.33 -2.09 34.18
N PHE A 18 10.75 -1.32 33.16
CA PHE A 18 10.24 0.05 32.94
C PHE A 18 8.87 0.08 32.23
N PHE A 19 8.67 -0.78 31.23
CA PHE A 19 7.49 -0.72 30.36
C PHE A 19 6.41 -1.77 30.72
N GLY A 20 6.78 -2.82 31.46
CA GLY A 20 5.90 -3.92 31.84
C GLY A 20 5.77 -5.01 30.76
N ILE A 21 5.50 -6.24 31.20
CA ILE A 21 5.36 -7.43 30.31
C ILE A 21 4.18 -7.26 29.35
N GLU A 22 3.13 -6.55 29.75
CA GLU A 22 1.90 -6.36 28.95
C GLU A 22 2.14 -5.54 27.66
N ARG A 23 3.25 -4.79 27.56
CA ARG A 23 3.56 -3.99 26.36
C ARG A 23 4.15 -4.84 25.23
N LEU A 24 4.84 -5.94 25.54
CA LEU A 24 5.44 -6.81 24.52
C LEU A 24 4.39 -7.40 23.55
N PRO A 25 3.25 -7.98 24.01
CA PRO A 25 2.22 -8.48 23.11
C PRO A 25 1.56 -7.38 22.27
N LYS A 26 1.37 -6.19 22.84
CA LYS A 26 0.74 -5.05 22.15
C LYS A 26 1.64 -4.55 21.01
N LEU A 27 2.94 -4.39 21.28
CA LEU A 27 3.93 -3.99 20.27
C LEU A 27 4.08 -5.05 19.17
N ALA A 28 4.11 -6.34 19.52
CA ALA A 28 4.17 -7.42 18.54
C ALA A 28 2.95 -7.42 17.61
N ARG A 29 1.74 -7.20 18.16
CA ARG A 29 0.52 -7.07 17.35
C ARG A 29 0.56 -5.84 16.45
N SER A 30 0.86 -4.65 16.97
CA SER A 30 0.87 -3.43 16.16
C SER A 30 1.93 -3.48 15.07
N LEU A 31 3.13 -3.98 15.39
CA LEU A 31 4.20 -4.16 14.41
C LEU A 31 3.85 -5.24 13.39
N GLY A 32 3.21 -6.34 13.81
CA GLY A 32 2.74 -7.39 12.92
C GLY A 32 1.70 -6.90 11.93
N MET A 33 0.71 -6.11 12.40
CA MET A 33 -0.29 -5.48 11.53
C MET A 33 0.37 -4.48 10.57
N ALA A 34 1.22 -3.58 11.07
CA ALA A 34 1.91 -2.60 10.23
C ALA A 34 2.78 -3.27 9.16
N LYS A 35 3.52 -4.33 9.52
CA LYS A 35 4.29 -5.12 8.56
C LYS A 35 3.38 -5.80 7.53
N GLY A 36 2.23 -6.33 7.96
CA GLY A 36 1.25 -6.97 7.08
C GLY A 36 0.67 -6.01 6.04
N GLU A 37 0.16 -4.86 6.48
CA GLU A 37 -0.34 -3.80 5.59
C GLU A 37 0.76 -3.26 4.67
N PHE A 38 1.99 -3.11 5.16
CA PHE A 38 3.13 -2.74 4.32
C PHE A 38 3.43 -3.79 3.24
N GLN A 39 3.47 -5.08 3.60
CA GLN A 39 3.66 -6.18 2.64
C GLN A 39 2.57 -6.17 1.56
N LYS A 40 1.30 -5.98 1.98
CA LYS A 40 0.16 -5.90 1.09
C LYS A 40 0.28 -4.70 0.14
N GLY A 41 0.60 -3.51 0.65
CA GLY A 41 0.80 -2.33 -0.19
C GLY A 41 1.94 -2.48 -1.21
N ILE A 42 3.04 -3.16 -0.85
CA ILE A 42 4.12 -3.47 -1.80
C ILE A 42 3.65 -4.46 -2.87
N ALA A 43 2.87 -5.47 -2.51
CA ALA A 43 2.31 -6.43 -3.47
C ALA A 43 1.32 -5.75 -4.42
N ASP A 44 0.36 -4.97 -3.90
CA ASP A 44 -0.63 -4.23 -4.68
C ASP A 44 0.07 -3.24 -5.63
N SER A 45 1.11 -2.53 -5.18
CA SER A 45 1.90 -1.63 -6.02
C SER A 45 2.62 -2.35 -7.17
N ARG A 46 3.09 -3.58 -6.95
CA ARG A 46 3.73 -4.39 -7.99
C ARG A 46 2.71 -4.80 -9.05
N THR A 47 1.54 -5.24 -8.63
CA THR A 47 0.42 -5.58 -9.52
C THR A 47 -0.01 -4.38 -10.36
N LEU A 48 -0.23 -3.21 -9.73
CA LEU A 48 -0.58 -1.98 -10.44
C LEU A 48 0.48 -1.59 -11.48
N THR A 49 1.76 -1.78 -11.16
CA THR A 49 2.85 -1.50 -12.11
C THR A 49 2.86 -2.51 -13.26
N GLU A 50 2.58 -3.78 -13.01
CA GLU A 50 2.45 -4.81 -14.06
C GLU A 50 1.25 -4.50 -14.97
N ASP A 51 0.08 -4.14 -14.41
CA ASP A 51 -1.10 -3.74 -15.19
C ASP A 51 -0.86 -2.44 -16.00
N ASP A 52 -0.15 -1.46 -15.44
CA ASP A 52 0.21 -0.23 -16.16
C ASP A 52 1.13 -0.54 -17.35
N LEU A 53 2.04 -1.50 -17.24
CA LEU A 53 2.89 -1.95 -18.34
C LEU A 53 2.07 -2.66 -19.44
N ASP A 54 1.09 -3.48 -19.07
CA ASP A 54 0.18 -4.12 -20.01
C ASP A 54 -0.68 -3.09 -20.76
N ARG A 55 -0.99 -1.95 -20.12
CA ARG A 55 -1.64 -0.77 -20.73
C ARG A 55 -0.67 0.16 -21.47
N GLY A 56 0.52 -0.32 -21.82
CA GLY A 56 1.51 0.45 -22.58
C GLY A 56 2.27 1.49 -21.74
N GLY A 57 2.38 1.27 -20.44
CA GLY A 57 3.03 2.18 -19.47
C GLY A 57 2.12 3.32 -19.00
N LYS A 58 0.81 3.22 -19.22
CA LYS A 58 -0.18 4.23 -18.83
C LYS A 58 -0.92 3.77 -17.57
N THR A 59 -1.12 4.70 -16.64
CA THR A 59 -1.99 4.48 -15.50
C THR A 59 -3.42 4.26 -15.98
N GLU A 60 -4.24 3.54 -15.21
CA GLU A 60 -5.65 3.28 -15.56
C GLU A 60 -6.40 4.57 -15.93
N THR A 61 -6.22 5.63 -15.15
CA THR A 61 -6.80 6.96 -15.42
C THR A 61 -6.32 7.59 -16.73
N ALA A 62 -5.05 7.42 -17.10
CA ALA A 62 -4.52 7.99 -18.33
C ALA A 62 -5.06 7.25 -19.57
N GLU A 63 -5.21 5.93 -19.47
CA GLU A 63 -5.82 5.13 -20.54
C GLU A 63 -7.32 5.44 -20.68
N LEU A 64 -8.04 5.65 -19.57
CA LEU A 64 -9.46 6.06 -19.59
C LEU A 64 -9.65 7.43 -20.26
N VAL A 65 -8.78 8.40 -19.99
CA VAL A 65 -8.84 9.73 -20.62
C VAL A 65 -8.57 9.67 -22.12
N GLU A 66 -7.62 8.83 -22.56
CA GLU A 66 -7.37 8.63 -24.00
C GLU A 66 -8.56 7.98 -24.70
N LYS A 67 -9.16 6.95 -24.10
CA LYS A 67 -10.39 6.32 -24.63
C LYS A 67 -11.55 7.30 -24.70
N ALA A 68 -11.69 8.18 -23.71
CA ALA A 68 -12.69 9.25 -23.71
C ALA A 68 -12.45 10.27 -24.84
N ASP A 69 -11.20 10.70 -25.05
CA ASP A 69 -10.85 11.62 -26.15
C ASP A 69 -11.13 10.99 -27.52
N ASP A 70 -10.75 9.71 -27.71
CA ASP A 70 -11.02 8.95 -28.93
C ASP A 70 -12.53 8.75 -29.18
N ALA A 71 -13.34 8.64 -28.13
CA ALA A 71 -14.79 8.55 -28.19
C ALA A 71 -15.49 9.92 -28.28
N GLY A 72 -14.77 11.02 -28.07
CA GLY A 72 -15.34 12.38 -28.04
C GLY A 72 -16.10 12.73 -26.75
N VAL A 73 -15.85 12.00 -25.66
CA VAL A 73 -16.42 12.23 -24.33
C VAL A 73 -15.61 13.31 -23.60
N ASP A 74 -16.29 14.38 -23.18
CA ASP A 74 -15.67 15.46 -22.41
C ASP A 74 -15.31 15.01 -20.99
N VAL A 75 -14.03 15.15 -20.62
CA VAL A 75 -13.46 14.77 -19.33
C VAL A 75 -13.31 15.94 -18.35
N GLU A 76 -13.47 17.19 -18.80
CA GLU A 76 -13.25 18.37 -17.96
C GLU A 76 -14.29 18.48 -16.83
N GLY A 77 -13.82 18.43 -15.58
CA GLY A 77 -14.67 18.58 -14.40
C GLY A 77 -15.41 17.31 -13.97
N LYS A 78 -15.19 16.16 -14.64
CA LYS A 78 -15.76 14.86 -14.27
C LYS A 78 -14.80 14.01 -13.44
N THR A 79 -15.36 13.11 -12.63
CA THR A 79 -14.58 12.10 -11.92
C THR A 79 -14.28 10.90 -12.83
N ALA A 80 -13.23 10.14 -12.53
CA ALA A 80 -12.84 8.97 -13.32
C ALA A 80 -13.97 7.92 -13.44
N ASP A 81 -14.79 7.77 -12.39
CA ASP A 81 -15.94 6.87 -12.37
C ASP A 81 -17.08 7.33 -13.30
N GLU A 82 -17.32 8.63 -13.42
CA GLU A 82 -18.35 9.19 -14.30
C GLU A 82 -17.97 9.05 -15.78
N VAL A 83 -16.71 9.32 -16.12
CA VAL A 83 -16.18 9.13 -17.48
C VAL A 83 -16.26 7.67 -17.90
N LYS A 84 -15.96 6.74 -16.97
CA LYS A 84 -16.06 5.31 -17.21
C LYS A 84 -17.49 4.87 -17.51
N SER A 85 -18.48 5.38 -16.77
CA SER A 85 -19.89 5.07 -17.00
C SER A 85 -20.38 5.57 -18.36
N GLU A 86 -20.01 6.80 -18.76
CA GLU A 86 -20.40 7.34 -20.08
C GLU A 86 -19.77 6.55 -21.24
N LEU A 87 -18.53 6.11 -21.09
CA LEU A 87 -17.87 5.22 -22.07
C LEU A 87 -18.50 3.83 -22.16
N GLU A 88 -19.19 3.35 -21.11
CA GLU A 88 -19.91 2.07 -21.12
C GLU A 88 -21.32 2.20 -21.71
N ASP A 89 -21.89 3.41 -21.70
CA ASP A 89 -23.24 3.72 -22.21
C ASP A 89 -23.28 4.10 -23.71
N GLU A 90 -22.12 4.35 -24.34
CA GLU A 90 -21.94 4.73 -25.75
C GLU A 90 -21.53 3.54 -26.66
#